data_AF-A0A838EYU0-F1
#
_entry.id   AF-A0A838EYU0-F1
#
_cell.length_a   1.000
_cell.length_b   1.000
_cell.length_c   1.000
_cell.angle_alpha   90.00
_cell.angle_beta   90.00
_cell.angle_gamma   90.00
#
_symmetry.space_group_name_H-M   'P 1'
#
loop_
_entity.id
_entity.type
_entity.pdbx_description
1 polymer ?
#
loop_
_entity_poly.entity_id
_entity_poly.type
_entity_poly.pdbx_seq_one_letter_code
_entity_poly.pdbx_strand_id
1 'polypeptide(L)'
;SVYASEVRISYNPSNNLILSGKTCSSLITQHQAICNWQKLIDPSFVIPPIPETLCRRISDSNYSMTITSCLPSFVKANQHKKLYRSGANCWGTAMSFKKISTRPRFMWSNEISYWLNSPVCRKLNPGEEKKTGDLLNMYGPEYVFNKDEPNNKSNRFWEARFPGRFTPAAVEEGYTGYHHFLHTETFVTSDLTFGKDSPSKDDKFEFHEMGEVYGRPDAVECQENQSMTPYLRENQNPPRDIRNSKCSYFSLAYRCEAFPDYFARQTLSSSDQAILATVKSLQATQDKLFQLMTVLKHTLPRVEINVMLKQADHIAEKALEELSQQSMDQNHEMLLTLKYFTATGIRKSLELAALILPTEDL
;
A
#
# COMPACT_ATOMS: atom_id res chain seq x y z
N SER A 1 25.28 10.18 8.20
CA SER A 1 25.29 10.71 6.83
C SER A 1 25.73 9.62 5.87
N VAL A 2 25.44 9.77 4.56
CA VAL A 2 25.79 8.86 3.45
C VAL A 2 24.76 7.76 3.12
N TYR A 3 23.63 8.16 2.54
CA TYR A 3 23.00 7.40 1.46
C TYR A 3 22.62 8.40 0.36
N ALA A 4 23.64 8.94 -0.32
CA ALA A 4 23.39 9.40 -1.67
C ALA A 4 23.11 8.13 -2.48
N SER A 5 21.90 7.97 -3.00
CA SER A 5 21.55 6.83 -3.87
C SER A 5 22.66 6.67 -4.91
N GLU A 6 23.35 5.53 -4.88
CA GLU A 6 24.37 5.25 -5.91
C GLU A 6 23.73 4.83 -7.23
N VAL A 7 22.42 4.63 -7.22
CA VAL A 7 21.62 4.12 -8.31
C VAL A 7 20.62 5.18 -8.74
N ARG A 8 20.67 5.53 -10.03
CA ARG A 8 19.69 6.37 -10.71
C ARG A 8 18.78 5.52 -11.57
N ILE A 9 17.52 5.92 -11.61
CA ILE A 9 16.47 5.22 -12.35
C ILE A 9 16.19 5.94 -13.67
N SER A 10 16.13 5.19 -14.75
CA SER A 10 15.57 5.66 -16.03
C SER A 10 14.91 4.51 -16.77
N TYR A 11 14.38 4.77 -17.97
CA TYR A 11 13.56 3.81 -18.71
C TYR A 11 13.84 3.86 -20.19
N ASN A 12 13.74 2.71 -20.86
CA ASN A 12 13.79 2.65 -22.33
C ASN A 12 12.39 2.82 -22.96
N PRO A 13 12.27 2.97 -24.28
CA PRO A 13 10.97 3.08 -24.97
C PRO A 13 10.04 1.86 -24.81
N SER A 14 10.57 0.71 -24.39
CA SER A 14 9.80 -0.51 -24.07
C SER A 14 9.39 -0.60 -22.60
N ASN A 15 9.56 0.49 -21.82
CA ASN A 15 9.33 0.56 -20.37
C ASN A 15 10.13 -0.48 -19.57
N ASN A 16 11.31 -0.89 -20.04
CA ASN A 16 12.23 -1.64 -19.20
C ASN A 16 12.95 -0.66 -18.26
N LEU A 17 13.12 -1.08 -17.01
CA LEU A 17 13.87 -0.36 -16.00
C LEU A 17 15.36 -0.33 -16.36
N ILE A 18 15.95 0.85 -16.41
CA ILE A 18 17.39 1.07 -16.55
C ILE A 18 17.91 1.60 -15.23
N LEU A 19 18.83 0.85 -14.63
CA LEU A 19 19.59 1.29 -13.46
C LEU A 19 20.93 1.85 -13.93
N SER A 20 21.33 3.00 -13.40
CA SER A 20 22.66 3.59 -13.65
C SER A 20 23.37 3.88 -12.34
N GLY A 21 24.67 3.61 -12.25
CA GLY A 21 25.41 3.79 -11.00
C GLY A 21 26.92 3.75 -11.17
N LYS A 22 27.65 3.90 -10.06
CA LYS A 22 29.12 4.05 -10.09
C LYS A 22 29.88 2.75 -10.35
N THR A 23 29.37 1.63 -9.88
CA THR A 23 30.02 0.33 -9.98
C THR A 23 29.09 -0.69 -10.59
N CYS A 24 29.65 -1.58 -11.39
CA CYS A 24 28.88 -2.64 -12.00
C CYS A 24 28.35 -3.65 -10.96
N SER A 25 29.16 -3.97 -9.95
CA SER A 25 28.78 -4.86 -8.86
C SER A 25 27.52 -4.39 -8.14
N SER A 26 27.41 -3.09 -7.84
CA SER A 26 26.19 -2.51 -7.24
C SER A 26 24.97 -2.75 -8.12
N LEU A 27 25.06 -2.48 -9.44
CA LEU A 27 23.94 -2.71 -10.37
C LEU A 27 23.52 -4.18 -10.48
N ILE A 28 24.47 -5.12 -10.42
CA ILE A 28 24.18 -6.56 -10.39
C ILE A 28 23.42 -6.93 -9.12
N THR A 29 23.82 -6.41 -7.96
CA THR A 29 23.10 -6.63 -6.71
C THR A 29 21.65 -6.15 -6.79
N GLN A 30 21.42 -4.96 -7.36
CA GLN A 30 20.07 -4.42 -7.56
C GLN A 30 19.25 -5.28 -8.52
N HIS A 31 19.84 -5.71 -9.63
CA HIS A 31 19.18 -6.58 -10.61
C HIS A 31 18.80 -7.92 -9.98
N GLN A 32 19.71 -8.54 -9.22
CA GLN A 32 19.44 -9.79 -8.50
C GLN A 32 18.27 -9.64 -7.53
N ALA A 33 18.21 -8.53 -6.78
CA ALA A 33 17.11 -8.27 -5.85
C ALA A 33 15.76 -8.09 -6.57
N ILE A 34 15.74 -7.44 -7.74
CA ILE A 34 14.53 -7.35 -8.57
C ILE A 34 14.11 -8.72 -9.11
N CYS A 35 15.06 -9.59 -9.51
CA CYS A 35 14.75 -10.97 -9.88
C CYS A 35 14.20 -11.78 -8.69
N ASN A 36 14.77 -11.59 -7.50
CA ASN A 36 14.25 -12.19 -6.26
C ASN A 36 12.83 -11.68 -5.96
N TRP A 37 12.53 -10.42 -6.23
CA TRP A 37 11.18 -9.88 -6.11
C TRP A 37 10.19 -10.63 -7.00
N GLN A 38 10.55 -10.82 -8.27
CA GLN A 38 9.72 -11.56 -9.20
C GLN A 38 9.51 -13.01 -8.75
N LYS A 39 10.56 -13.67 -8.25
CA LYS A 39 10.47 -15.01 -7.65
C LYS A 39 9.53 -15.07 -6.44
N LEU A 40 9.50 -14.02 -5.61
CA LEU A 40 8.61 -13.94 -4.47
C LEU A 40 7.13 -13.87 -4.91
N ILE A 41 6.85 -13.10 -5.97
CA ILE A 41 5.50 -12.94 -6.50
C ILE A 41 5.04 -14.21 -7.24
N ASP A 42 5.95 -14.78 -8.03
CA ASP A 42 5.79 -15.99 -8.82
C ASP A 42 6.85 -17.04 -8.44
N PRO A 43 6.52 -17.96 -7.50
CA PRO A 43 7.43 -19.03 -7.09
C PRO A 43 7.85 -19.97 -8.21
N SER A 44 7.19 -19.96 -9.38
CA SER A 44 7.59 -20.76 -10.53
C SER A 44 8.69 -20.10 -11.38
N PHE A 45 8.89 -18.78 -11.24
CA PHE A 45 9.90 -18.03 -11.99
C PHE A 45 11.30 -18.59 -11.73
N VAL A 46 12.12 -18.77 -12.77
CA VAL A 46 13.53 -19.15 -12.63
C VAL A 46 14.37 -17.90 -12.83
N ILE A 47 15.17 -17.55 -11.82
CA ILE A 47 16.04 -16.38 -11.91
C ILE A 47 17.11 -16.66 -12.97
N PRO A 48 17.19 -15.86 -14.04
CA PRO A 48 18.20 -16.05 -15.07
C PRO A 48 19.59 -15.71 -14.51
N PRO A 49 20.68 -16.30 -15.04
CA PRO A 49 22.03 -15.82 -14.76
C PRO A 49 22.17 -14.33 -15.12
N ILE A 50 22.83 -13.56 -14.26
CA ILE A 50 23.06 -12.12 -14.45
C ILE A 50 24.57 -11.92 -14.67
N PRO A 51 25.09 -12.08 -15.90
CA PRO A 51 26.51 -11.91 -16.16
C PRO A 51 26.88 -10.41 -16.12
N GLU A 52 28.14 -10.12 -15.78
CA GLU A 52 28.66 -8.76 -15.78
C GLU A 52 28.57 -8.09 -17.16
N THR A 53 28.50 -8.87 -18.24
CA THR A 53 28.36 -8.37 -19.62
C THR A 53 27.04 -7.63 -19.87
N LEU A 54 26.01 -7.80 -19.02
CA LEU A 54 24.78 -7.00 -19.07
C LEU A 54 25.00 -5.54 -18.66
N CYS A 55 26.13 -5.27 -18.01
CA CYS A 55 26.51 -3.98 -17.47
C CYS A 55 27.33 -3.21 -18.49
N ARG A 56 26.80 -2.08 -18.96
CA ARG A 56 27.44 -1.25 -19.98
C ARG A 56 28.12 -0.06 -19.31
N ARG A 57 29.40 0.16 -19.60
CA ARG A 57 30.11 1.38 -19.18
C ARG A 57 29.60 2.56 -20.02
N ILE A 58 29.08 3.59 -19.36
CA ILE A 58 28.63 4.83 -20.02
C ILE A 58 29.75 5.87 -20.05
N SER A 59 30.51 5.96 -18.95
CA SER A 59 31.62 6.90 -18.79
C SER A 59 32.65 6.31 -17.84
N ASP A 60 33.72 7.05 -17.55
CA ASP A 60 34.84 6.49 -16.79
C ASP A 60 34.44 5.93 -15.41
N SER A 61 33.42 6.51 -14.80
CA SER A 61 32.93 6.15 -13.47
C SER A 61 31.43 5.86 -13.41
N ASN A 62 30.77 5.60 -14.55
CA ASN A 62 29.33 5.28 -14.56
C ASN A 62 29.02 4.09 -15.47
N TYR A 63 28.15 3.23 -14.97
CA TYR A 63 27.64 2.04 -15.62
C TYR A 63 26.12 2.12 -15.72
N SER A 64 25.55 1.39 -16.67
CA SER A 64 24.11 1.12 -16.72
C SER A 64 23.79 -0.33 -16.98
N MET A 65 22.62 -0.74 -16.52
CA MET A 65 22.08 -2.08 -16.70
C MET A 65 20.58 -1.97 -16.98
N THR A 66 20.11 -2.69 -18.00
CA THR A 66 18.68 -2.77 -18.33
C THR A 66 18.08 -4.06 -17.78
N ILE A 67 16.98 -3.94 -17.03
CA ILE A 67 16.28 -5.07 -16.41
C ILE A 67 15.03 -5.36 -17.25
N THR A 68 15.07 -6.46 -18.01
CA THR A 68 14.01 -6.80 -18.97
C THR A 68 13.14 -7.98 -18.51
N SER A 69 13.77 -9.07 -18.05
CA SER A 69 13.10 -10.34 -17.75
C SER A 69 12.69 -10.51 -16.28
N CYS A 70 13.23 -9.70 -15.38
CA CYS A 70 12.99 -9.82 -13.95
C CYS A 70 11.93 -8.85 -13.40
N LEU A 71 11.38 -7.96 -14.22
CA LEU A 71 10.29 -7.08 -13.75
C LEU A 71 8.99 -7.87 -13.64
N PRO A 72 8.29 -7.80 -12.49
CA PRO A 72 6.98 -8.42 -12.38
C PRO A 72 6.00 -7.96 -13.45
N SER A 73 5.17 -8.89 -13.93
CA SER A 73 4.21 -8.62 -15.00
C SER A 73 3.29 -7.45 -14.66
N PHE A 74 2.83 -7.37 -13.39
CA PHE A 74 2.06 -6.23 -12.89
C PHE A 74 2.86 -4.92 -12.95
N VAL A 75 4.13 -4.92 -12.51
CA VAL A 75 4.99 -3.72 -12.53
C VAL A 75 5.13 -3.23 -13.96
N LYS A 76 5.55 -4.12 -14.87
CA LYS A 76 5.68 -3.80 -16.30
C LYS A 76 4.37 -3.32 -16.93
N ALA A 77 3.24 -3.90 -16.50
CA ALA A 77 1.93 -3.52 -17.00
C ALA A 77 1.43 -2.18 -16.46
N ASN A 78 1.94 -1.65 -15.34
CA ASN A 78 1.43 -0.43 -14.71
C ASN A 78 2.45 0.71 -14.65
N GLN A 79 3.73 0.44 -14.86
CA GLN A 79 4.79 1.41 -14.83
C GLN A 79 4.52 2.63 -15.73
N HIS A 80 4.65 3.82 -15.15
CA HIS A 80 4.31 5.14 -15.72
C HIS A 80 2.86 5.31 -16.18
N LYS A 81 1.99 4.33 -15.96
CA LYS A 81 0.58 4.49 -16.26
C LYS A 81 -0.04 5.39 -15.21
N LYS A 82 -0.74 6.41 -15.71
CA LYS A 82 -1.74 7.14 -14.94
C LYS A 82 -3.02 6.32 -14.89
N LEU A 83 -3.78 6.50 -13.82
CA LEU A 83 -5.17 6.07 -13.82
C LEU A 83 -6.00 7.07 -14.64
N TYR A 84 -7.07 6.62 -15.28
CA TYR A 84 -8.02 7.52 -15.95
C TYR A 84 -8.96 8.19 -14.95
N ARG A 85 -9.13 7.57 -13.78
CA ARG A 85 -9.93 8.06 -12.65
C ARG A 85 -9.11 7.94 -11.37
N SER A 86 -9.46 8.72 -10.35
CA SER A 86 -8.86 8.53 -9.03
C SER A 86 -9.18 7.12 -8.53
N GLY A 87 -8.37 6.60 -7.60
CA GLY A 87 -8.48 5.19 -7.26
C GLY A 87 -7.52 4.75 -6.17
N ALA A 88 -6.64 3.81 -6.52
CA ALA A 88 -5.69 3.24 -5.58
C ALA A 88 -4.70 4.26 -5.04
N ASN A 89 -4.47 4.21 -3.73
CA ASN A 89 -3.43 4.95 -3.02
C ASN A 89 -2.17 4.07 -2.81
N CYS A 90 -1.14 4.66 -2.21
CA CYS A 90 0.13 4.00 -1.88
C CYS A 90 -0.07 2.68 -1.13
N TRP A 91 -0.96 2.70 -0.14
CA TRP A 91 -1.34 1.55 0.67
C TRP A 91 -1.99 0.42 -0.11
N GLY A 92 -3.03 0.72 -0.89
CA GLY A 92 -3.68 -0.31 -1.69
C GLY A 92 -2.77 -0.95 -2.71
N THR A 93 -1.81 -0.19 -3.24
CA THR A 93 -0.77 -0.71 -4.13
C THR A 93 0.12 -1.71 -3.38
N ALA A 94 0.70 -1.29 -2.25
CA ALA A 94 1.53 -2.14 -1.38
C ALA A 94 0.82 -3.42 -0.92
N MET A 95 -0.44 -3.32 -0.50
CA MET A 95 -1.22 -4.46 0.00
C MET A 95 -1.65 -5.40 -1.14
N SER A 96 -1.84 -4.90 -2.36
CA SER A 96 -2.06 -5.74 -3.53
C SER A 96 -0.84 -6.61 -3.85
N PHE A 97 0.37 -6.09 -3.67
CA PHE A 97 1.60 -6.88 -3.81
C PHE A 97 1.75 -7.97 -2.76
N LYS A 98 1.18 -7.75 -1.59
CA LYS A 98 1.06 -8.77 -0.56
C LYS A 98 -0.09 -9.75 -0.78
N LYS A 99 -0.79 -9.68 -1.93
CA LYS A 99 -1.96 -10.54 -2.24
C LYS A 99 -3.03 -10.47 -1.14
N ILE A 100 -3.12 -9.33 -0.44
CA ILE A 100 -4.17 -9.04 0.54
C ILE A 100 -5.41 -8.52 -0.20
N SER A 101 -5.19 -7.74 -1.25
CA SER A 101 -6.18 -7.49 -2.30
C SER A 101 -5.67 -8.05 -3.63
N THR A 102 -6.58 -8.43 -4.52
CA THR A 102 -6.25 -8.93 -5.86
C THR A 102 -5.79 -7.80 -6.80
N ARG A 103 -6.17 -6.55 -6.51
CA ARG A 103 -5.78 -5.35 -7.27
C ARG A 103 -5.49 -4.17 -6.35
N PRO A 104 -4.73 -3.17 -6.82
CA PRO A 104 -4.66 -1.89 -6.13
C PRO A 104 -6.05 -1.29 -5.99
N ARG A 105 -6.38 -0.80 -4.79
CA ARG A 105 -7.64 -0.10 -4.49
C ARG A 105 -7.42 1.01 -3.48
N PHE A 106 -8.44 1.79 -3.19
CA PHE A 106 -8.38 2.68 -2.05
C PHE A 106 -8.38 1.86 -0.74
N MET A 107 -7.56 2.28 0.22
CA MET A 107 -7.53 1.74 1.58
C MET A 107 -7.60 2.87 2.60
N TRP A 108 -8.44 2.68 3.62
CA TRP A 108 -8.60 3.64 4.71
C TRP A 108 -7.51 3.48 5.77
N SER A 109 -7.20 4.55 6.50
CA SER A 109 -6.22 4.57 7.61
C SER A 109 -6.48 3.50 8.68
N ASN A 110 -7.74 3.29 9.02
CA ASN A 110 -8.16 2.29 10.02
C ASN A 110 -7.98 0.86 9.52
N GLU A 111 -8.26 0.63 8.25
CA GLU A 111 -7.98 -0.66 7.61
C GLU A 111 -6.47 -0.96 7.66
N ILE A 112 -5.67 0.02 7.28
CA ILE A 112 -4.21 -0.08 7.29
C ILE A 112 -3.72 -0.41 8.71
N SER A 113 -4.16 0.36 9.69
CA SER A 113 -3.77 0.20 11.10
C SER A 113 -4.15 -1.18 11.63
N TYR A 114 -5.32 -1.69 11.25
CA TYR A 114 -5.75 -3.04 11.59
C TYR A 114 -4.76 -4.08 11.05
N TRP A 115 -4.46 -4.03 9.75
CA TRP A 115 -3.60 -5.02 9.12
C TRP A 115 -2.17 -5.00 9.67
N LEU A 116 -1.59 -3.82 9.87
CA LEU A 116 -0.24 -3.67 10.42
C LEU A 116 -0.08 -4.20 11.87
N ASN A 117 -1.18 -4.38 12.59
CA ASN A 117 -1.20 -4.94 13.95
C ASN A 117 -1.77 -6.37 14.01
N SER A 118 -2.08 -6.98 12.86
CA SER A 118 -2.65 -8.32 12.79
C SER A 118 -1.56 -9.40 12.61
N PRO A 119 -1.87 -10.69 12.87
CA PRO A 119 -0.90 -11.79 12.71
C PRO A 119 -0.27 -11.92 11.33
N VAL A 120 -0.89 -11.38 10.27
CA VAL A 120 -0.35 -11.45 8.90
C VAL A 120 0.79 -10.47 8.64
N CYS A 121 0.93 -9.42 9.46
CA CYS A 121 1.93 -8.38 9.28
C CYS A 121 2.67 -8.13 10.59
N ARG A 122 3.97 -8.40 10.58
CA ARG A 122 4.85 -8.14 11.72
C ARG A 122 5.70 -6.90 11.45
N LYS A 123 5.75 -5.99 12.43
CA LYS A 123 6.76 -4.92 12.48
C LYS A 123 8.17 -5.52 12.59
N LEU A 124 9.10 -5.06 11.76
CA LEU A 124 10.50 -5.46 11.84
C LEU A 124 11.17 -4.88 13.11
N ASN A 125 12.05 -5.67 13.71
CA ASN A 125 12.83 -5.21 14.87
C ASN A 125 13.92 -4.22 14.42
N PRO A 126 14.37 -3.28 15.29
CA PRO A 126 15.54 -2.47 15.01
C PRO A 126 16.75 -3.34 14.65
N GLY A 127 17.44 -3.00 13.56
CA GLY A 127 18.57 -3.77 13.03
C GLY A 127 18.20 -5.02 12.22
N GLU A 128 16.92 -5.42 12.18
CA GLU A 128 16.51 -6.52 11.30
C GLU A 128 16.65 -6.11 9.83
N GLU A 129 17.23 -7.01 9.02
CA GLU A 129 17.41 -6.80 7.60
C GLU A 129 16.05 -6.72 6.88
N LYS A 130 15.87 -5.66 6.09
CA LYS A 130 14.75 -5.50 5.18
C LYS A 130 14.92 -6.45 4.01
N LYS A 131 13.85 -7.13 3.62
CA LYS A 131 13.80 -8.03 2.47
C LYS A 131 12.89 -7.45 1.42
N THR A 132 13.24 -7.67 0.16
CA THR A 132 12.41 -7.33 -0.99
C THR A 132 10.96 -7.77 -0.77
N GLY A 133 10.03 -6.85 -1.01
CA GLY A 133 8.62 -7.01 -0.73
C GLY A 133 8.18 -6.52 0.65
N ASP A 134 9.07 -6.26 1.62
CA ASP A 134 8.66 -5.64 2.90
C ASP A 134 7.97 -4.29 2.64
N LEU A 135 7.02 -3.93 3.49
CA LEU A 135 6.31 -2.66 3.38
C LEU A 135 7.07 -1.60 4.16
N LEU A 136 7.47 -0.53 3.49
CA LEU A 136 8.02 0.65 4.13
C LEU A 136 6.91 1.65 4.33
N ASN A 137 6.73 2.01 5.58
CA ASN A 137 5.72 2.95 6.00
C ASN A 137 6.43 4.19 6.53
N MET A 138 6.21 5.32 5.87
CA MET A 138 6.85 6.59 6.19
C MET A 138 5.91 7.43 7.05
N TYR A 139 6.47 8.01 8.10
CA TYR A 139 5.79 8.84 9.08
C TYR A 139 6.41 10.24 8.99
N GLY A 140 5.59 11.26 9.13
CA GLY A 140 6.02 12.64 9.23
C GLY A 140 4.87 13.52 9.68
N PRO A 141 5.06 14.85 9.65
CA PRO A 141 4.20 15.77 10.39
C PRO A 141 2.77 15.74 9.84
N GLU A 142 1.82 15.66 10.76
CA GLU A 142 0.40 15.44 10.46
C GLU A 142 -0.21 16.70 9.83
N TYR A 143 -1.02 16.51 8.79
CA TYR A 143 -1.86 17.58 8.29
C TYR A 143 -3.02 17.80 9.27
N VAL A 144 -3.24 19.06 9.67
CA VAL A 144 -4.44 19.45 10.42
C VAL A 144 -5.59 19.60 9.43
N PHE A 145 -6.47 18.60 9.35
CA PHE A 145 -7.76 18.74 8.68
C PHE A 145 -8.82 19.20 9.69
N ASN A 146 -9.80 19.98 9.21
CA ASN A 146 -10.86 20.50 10.06
C ASN A 146 -11.67 19.36 10.70
N LYS A 147 -12.08 19.58 11.96
CA LYS A 147 -13.13 18.81 12.61
C LYS A 147 -14.37 18.84 11.71
N ASP A 148 -14.96 17.66 11.46
CA ASP A 148 -16.28 17.34 10.90
C ASP A 148 -16.08 16.25 9.83
N GLU A 149 -16.43 14.96 9.99
CA GLU A 149 -17.60 14.38 10.63
C GLU A 149 -17.27 13.14 11.49
N PRO A 150 -17.96 12.92 12.62
CA PRO A 150 -17.76 11.76 13.49
C PRO A 150 -18.12 10.41 12.83
N ASN A 151 -18.73 10.37 11.65
CA ASN A 151 -19.47 9.21 11.15
C ASN A 151 -18.98 8.61 9.81
N ASN A 152 -17.67 8.66 9.53
CA ASN A 152 -17.13 7.97 8.36
C ASN A 152 -17.14 6.43 8.53
N LYS A 153 -17.15 5.67 7.43
CA LYS A 153 -17.21 4.19 7.42
C LYS A 153 -16.07 3.57 8.24
N SER A 154 -14.91 4.20 8.16
CA SER A 154 -13.73 3.83 8.94
C SER A 154 -13.98 3.86 10.45
N ASN A 155 -14.68 4.86 10.96
CA ASN A 155 -15.03 4.99 12.38
C ASN A 155 -16.08 3.94 12.78
N ARG A 156 -17.09 3.72 11.92
CA ARG A 156 -18.11 2.67 12.14
C ARG A 156 -17.49 1.28 12.32
N PHE A 157 -16.40 0.96 11.62
CA PHE A 157 -15.64 -0.28 11.83
C PHE A 157 -15.07 -0.38 13.25
N TRP A 158 -14.36 0.65 13.73
CA TRP A 158 -13.77 0.59 15.08
C TRP A 158 -14.82 0.60 16.18
N GLU A 159 -15.93 1.32 15.99
CA GLU A 159 -17.04 1.31 16.94
C GLU A 159 -17.69 -0.07 17.04
N ALA A 160 -17.90 -0.74 15.90
CA ALA A 160 -18.38 -2.11 15.87
C ALA A 160 -17.38 -3.05 16.55
N ARG A 161 -16.08 -2.94 16.24
CA ARG A 161 -15.06 -3.84 16.78
C ARG A 161 -14.79 -3.64 18.28
N PHE A 162 -14.92 -2.41 18.79
CA PHE A 162 -14.65 -2.05 20.18
C PHE A 162 -15.82 -1.28 20.79
N PRO A 163 -16.96 -1.96 21.02
CA PRO A 163 -18.17 -1.31 21.53
C PRO A 163 -17.91 -0.76 22.94
N GLY A 164 -18.30 0.49 23.18
CA GLY A 164 -18.15 1.14 24.49
C GLY A 164 -16.76 1.68 24.82
N ARG A 165 -15.88 1.88 23.82
CA ARG A 165 -14.63 2.63 24.03
C ARG A 165 -14.95 4.02 24.61
N PHE A 166 -14.46 4.31 25.82
CA PHE A 166 -14.74 5.55 26.57
C PHE A 166 -13.93 6.75 26.10
N THR A 167 -12.93 6.53 25.26
CA THR A 167 -12.19 7.60 24.61
C THR A 167 -12.84 7.87 23.25
N PRO A 168 -13.43 9.07 23.04
CA PRO A 168 -13.46 9.65 21.70
C PRO A 168 -12.05 9.53 21.09
N ALA A 169 -11.92 9.50 19.76
CA ALA A 169 -10.60 9.69 19.15
C ALA A 169 -9.90 10.85 19.89
N ALA A 170 -8.66 10.65 20.36
CA ALA A 170 -8.09 11.30 21.55
C ALA A 170 -7.88 12.83 21.50
N VAL A 171 -8.63 13.55 20.68
CA VAL A 171 -8.49 14.98 20.48
C VAL A 171 -9.88 15.63 20.52
N GLU A 172 -10.23 16.18 21.70
CA GLU A 172 -11.39 17.08 21.85
C GLU A 172 -11.17 18.41 21.10
N GLU A 173 -9.95 18.70 20.64
CA GLU A 173 -9.56 19.84 19.80
C GLU A 173 -8.68 19.42 18.61
N GLY A 174 -9.29 19.15 17.45
CA GLY A 174 -8.61 18.95 16.17
C GLY A 174 -8.56 17.48 15.81
N TYR A 175 -9.47 17.03 14.94
CA TYR A 175 -9.43 15.67 14.41
C TYR A 175 -8.51 15.65 13.18
N THR A 176 -7.34 15.04 13.30
CA THR A 176 -6.37 14.87 12.21
C THR A 176 -6.82 13.75 11.28
N GLY A 177 -7.81 14.07 10.44
CA GLY A 177 -8.22 13.21 9.34
C GLY A 177 -7.16 13.20 8.24
N TYR A 178 -6.13 12.37 8.41
CA TYR A 178 -5.11 11.85 7.48
C TYR A 178 -3.71 11.94 8.11
N HIS A 179 -2.98 10.81 8.11
CA HIS A 179 -1.53 10.66 8.34
C HIS A 179 -0.99 10.36 9.76
N HIS A 180 -1.15 9.11 10.23
CA HIS A 180 0.02 8.43 10.82
C HIS A 180 1.01 7.99 9.73
N PHE A 181 0.54 7.88 8.49
CA PHE A 181 1.29 7.34 7.36
C PHE A 181 1.32 8.37 6.26
N LEU A 182 2.47 9.01 6.05
CA LEU A 182 2.68 9.91 4.91
C LEU A 182 2.53 9.13 3.60
N HIS A 183 3.17 7.97 3.53
CA HIS A 183 3.34 7.23 2.30
C HIS A 183 3.78 5.80 2.59
N THR A 184 3.38 4.87 1.73
CA THR A 184 3.77 3.46 1.83
C THR A 184 4.26 2.93 0.51
N GLU A 185 5.44 2.31 0.57
CA GLU A 185 6.09 1.71 -0.59
C GLU A 185 6.40 0.25 -0.36
N THR A 186 6.53 -0.48 -1.47
CA THR A 186 7.12 -1.81 -1.44
C THR A 186 8.63 -1.68 -1.53
N PHE A 187 9.34 -2.11 -0.49
CA PHE A 187 10.79 -2.19 -0.48
C PHE A 187 11.26 -3.13 -1.58
N VAL A 188 12.17 -2.68 -2.45
CA VAL A 188 12.82 -3.55 -3.42
C VAL A 188 14.25 -3.84 -2.96
N THR A 189 15.02 -2.79 -2.69
CA THR A 189 16.41 -2.82 -2.24
C THR A 189 16.73 -1.64 -1.32
N SER A 190 17.96 -1.56 -0.81
CA SER A 190 18.46 -0.37 -0.08
C SER A 190 18.34 0.95 -0.86
N ASP A 191 18.24 0.88 -2.18
CA ASP A 191 18.25 2.04 -3.08
C ASP A 191 16.93 2.23 -3.81
N LEU A 192 16.05 1.21 -3.84
CA LEU A 192 14.86 1.19 -4.68
C LEU A 192 13.60 0.79 -3.91
N THR A 193 12.53 1.51 -4.20
CA THR A 193 11.15 1.18 -3.83
C THR A 193 10.24 1.20 -5.05
N PHE A 194 9.04 0.65 -4.91
CA PHE A 194 8.00 0.74 -5.93
C PHE A 194 6.64 1.03 -5.30
N GLY A 195 5.89 1.96 -5.90
CA GLY A 195 4.64 2.43 -5.33
C GLY A 195 3.85 3.36 -6.25
N LYS A 196 2.88 4.03 -5.64
CA LYS A 196 2.08 5.13 -6.20
C LYS A 196 1.81 6.11 -5.07
N ASP A 197 1.93 7.41 -5.31
CA ASP A 197 1.99 8.40 -4.22
C ASP A 197 0.68 8.65 -3.50
N SER A 198 -0.38 8.99 -4.22
CA SER A 198 -1.70 9.32 -3.65
C SER A 198 -2.81 8.59 -4.42
N PRO A 199 -4.10 8.73 -4.08
CA PRO A 199 -5.20 8.19 -4.91
C PRO A 199 -5.44 8.98 -6.20
N SER A 200 -4.73 10.10 -6.43
CA SER A 200 -4.87 10.95 -7.60
C SER A 200 -4.69 10.18 -8.91
N LYS A 201 -5.48 10.52 -9.92
CA LYS A 201 -5.31 10.02 -11.30
C LYS A 201 -4.02 10.51 -11.96
N ASP A 202 -3.47 11.62 -11.47
CA ASP A 202 -2.29 12.25 -12.03
C ASP A 202 -0.98 11.61 -11.60
N ASP A 203 -1.02 10.83 -10.51
CA ASP A 203 0.11 10.06 -10.04
C ASP A 203 0.29 8.79 -10.86
N LYS A 204 1.53 8.33 -10.95
CA LYS A 204 1.93 7.15 -11.71
C LYS A 204 2.32 6.03 -10.75
N PHE A 205 2.35 4.80 -11.29
CA PHE A 205 3.07 3.71 -10.64
C PHE A 205 4.52 3.75 -11.12
N GLU A 206 5.48 3.85 -10.21
CA GLU A 206 6.88 3.95 -10.59
C GLU A 206 7.84 3.40 -9.54
N PHE A 207 9.09 3.21 -9.98
CA PHE A 207 10.19 2.99 -9.04
C PHE A 207 10.67 4.34 -8.52
N HIS A 208 11.00 4.34 -7.25
CA HIS A 208 11.46 5.49 -6.49
C HIS A 208 12.85 5.20 -5.92
N GLU A 209 13.69 6.23 -5.83
CA GLU A 209 14.96 6.13 -5.11
C GLU A 209 14.68 6.22 -3.60
N MET A 210 15.21 5.30 -2.80
CA MET A 210 14.96 5.21 -1.34
C MET A 210 15.31 6.48 -0.53
N GLY A 211 16.13 7.37 -1.08
CA GLY A 211 16.48 8.67 -0.49
C GLY A 211 15.46 9.78 -0.75
N GLU A 212 14.42 9.49 -1.53
CA GLU A 212 13.32 10.40 -1.85
C GLU A 212 12.09 9.94 -1.08
N VAL A 213 11.71 10.69 -0.04
CA VAL A 213 10.41 10.49 0.63
C VAL A 213 9.37 11.28 -0.14
N TYR A 214 8.46 10.56 -0.77
CA TYR A 214 7.38 11.14 -1.54
C TYR A 214 6.23 11.50 -0.60
N GLY A 215 6.13 12.80 -0.34
CA GLY A 215 5.10 13.45 0.45
C GLY A 215 5.42 14.93 0.36
N ARG A 216 4.49 15.74 -0.15
CA ARG A 216 4.76 17.15 -0.44
C ARG A 216 5.35 17.83 0.79
N PRO A 217 6.59 18.35 0.75
CA PRO A 217 7.00 19.34 1.72
C PRO A 217 6.37 20.67 1.30
N ASP A 218 5.05 20.79 1.41
CA ASP A 218 4.39 22.08 1.34
C ASP A 218 4.50 22.67 2.74
N ALA A 219 5.70 23.14 3.05
CA ALA A 219 5.98 23.96 4.22
C ALA A 219 4.77 24.86 4.56
N VAL A 220 4.34 24.97 5.82
CA VAL A 220 4.36 26.35 6.33
C VAL A 220 5.64 26.63 7.12
N GLU A 221 6.33 25.58 7.61
CA GLU A 221 7.74 25.25 7.31
C GLU A 221 8.11 23.80 7.68
N CYS A 222 7.17 22.87 7.35
CA CYS A 222 6.99 21.45 7.70
C CYS A 222 5.91 21.19 8.79
N GLN A 223 4.80 21.94 8.74
CA GLN A 223 3.70 21.98 9.71
C GLN A 223 3.17 20.63 10.21
N GLU A 224 2.83 20.44 11.50
CA GLU A 224 3.13 21.26 12.71
C GLU A 224 2.86 20.49 14.04
N ASN A 225 3.39 21.03 15.14
CA ASN A 225 3.06 20.88 16.57
C ASN A 225 3.50 19.61 17.37
N GLN A 226 4.46 19.83 18.28
CA GLN A 226 5.22 18.85 19.06
C GLN A 226 4.50 18.26 20.30
N SER A 227 3.20 18.46 20.47
CA SER A 227 2.48 17.81 21.57
C SER A 227 2.32 16.29 21.38
N MET A 228 2.59 15.78 20.18
CA MET A 228 2.82 14.35 19.96
C MET A 228 4.32 14.06 19.98
N THR A 229 4.88 14.09 21.18
CA THR A 229 6.11 13.35 21.51
C THR A 229 6.01 11.96 20.85
N PRO A 230 6.98 11.52 20.03
CA PRO A 230 6.97 10.17 19.50
C PRO A 230 6.76 9.20 20.67
N TYR A 231 5.79 8.29 20.54
CA TYR A 231 5.50 7.31 21.58
C TYR A 231 6.83 6.63 21.94
N LEU A 232 7.14 6.43 23.22
CA LEU A 232 8.44 5.94 23.75
C LEU A 232 9.11 4.78 22.96
N ARG A 233 8.37 4.03 22.14
CA ARG A 233 8.84 2.97 21.22
C ARG A 233 9.46 3.44 19.89
N GLU A 234 9.32 4.70 19.51
CA GLU A 234 9.88 5.27 18.26
C GLU A 234 11.28 5.86 18.46
N ASN A 235 11.69 6.12 19.70
CA ASN A 235 13.02 6.61 20.08
C ASN A 235 14.19 5.66 19.73
N GLN A 236 13.89 4.44 19.29
CA GLN A 236 14.91 3.47 18.83
C GLN A 236 15.20 3.56 17.32
N ASN A 237 14.36 4.26 16.55
CA ASN A 237 14.61 4.49 15.12
C ASN A 237 15.06 5.95 14.93
N PRO A 238 16.33 6.19 14.61
CA PRO A 238 16.79 7.55 14.37
C PRO A 238 16.04 8.14 13.16
N PRO A 239 15.60 9.41 13.25
CA PRO A 239 14.98 10.10 12.13
C PRO A 239 15.98 10.17 10.96
N ARG A 240 15.45 10.15 9.73
CA ARG A 240 16.23 10.20 8.49
C ARG A 240 16.01 11.54 7.79
N ASP A 241 17.05 12.11 7.20
CA ASP A 241 16.95 13.36 6.46
C ASP A 241 16.28 13.13 5.10
N ILE A 242 15.34 14.00 4.73
CA ILE A 242 14.76 14.00 3.39
C ILE A 242 15.71 14.78 2.45
N ARG A 243 16.05 14.20 1.29
CA ARG A 243 16.92 14.85 0.31
C ARG A 243 16.37 16.23 -0.10
N ASN A 244 17.21 17.25 -0.06
CA ASN A 244 16.87 18.65 -0.38
C ASN A 244 15.80 19.27 0.54
N SER A 245 15.58 18.73 1.74
CA SER A 245 14.68 19.28 2.75
C SER A 245 15.41 19.48 4.07
N LYS A 246 14.94 20.41 4.89
CA LYS A 246 15.41 20.63 6.27
C LYS A 246 14.75 19.68 7.27
N CYS A 247 13.84 18.84 6.81
CA CYS A 247 12.95 18.05 7.65
C CYS A 247 13.36 16.58 7.62
N SER A 248 13.20 15.93 8.77
CA SER A 248 13.48 14.50 8.92
C SER A 248 12.16 13.70 8.99
N TYR A 249 12.22 12.43 8.63
CA TYR A 249 11.09 11.50 8.68
C TYR A 249 11.44 10.26 9.48
N PHE A 250 10.41 9.57 9.96
CA PHE A 250 10.57 8.23 10.53
C PHE A 250 10.02 7.21 9.55
N SER A 251 10.59 6.01 9.55
CA SER A 251 10.07 4.90 8.76
C SER A 251 9.99 3.65 9.61
N LEU A 252 8.86 2.97 9.58
CA LEU A 252 8.73 1.61 10.08
C LEU A 252 8.65 0.66 8.90
N ALA A 253 9.22 -0.53 9.08
CA ALA A 253 9.15 -1.60 8.10
C ALA A 253 8.30 -2.74 8.62
N TYR A 254 7.50 -3.33 7.75
CA TYR A 254 6.62 -4.45 8.08
C TYR A 254 6.85 -5.60 7.11
N ARG A 255 6.91 -6.82 7.65
CA ARG A 255 6.90 -8.04 6.87
C ARG A 255 5.51 -8.65 6.95
N CYS A 256 4.78 -8.52 5.84
CA CYS A 256 3.48 -9.14 5.68
C CYS A 256 3.58 -10.42 4.83
N GLU A 257 2.83 -11.43 5.22
CA GLU A 257 2.58 -12.62 4.41
C GLU A 257 1.32 -12.47 3.54
N ALA A 258 1.19 -13.33 2.54
CA ALA A 258 0.01 -13.36 1.69
C ALA A 258 -1.18 -14.01 2.40
N PHE A 259 -2.36 -13.41 2.26
CA PHE A 259 -3.58 -13.92 2.89
C PHE A 259 -3.96 -15.34 2.46
N PRO A 260 -3.89 -15.71 1.16
CA PRO A 260 -4.11 -17.09 0.76
C PRO A 260 -3.20 -18.07 1.49
N ASP A 261 -1.92 -17.70 1.67
CA ASP A 261 -0.93 -18.54 2.34
C ASP A 261 -1.22 -18.63 3.84
N TYR A 262 -1.58 -17.51 4.49
CA TYR A 262 -1.94 -17.46 5.91
C TYR A 262 -3.11 -18.39 6.20
N PHE A 263 -4.23 -18.17 5.51
CA PHE A 263 -5.48 -18.90 5.74
C PHE A 263 -5.41 -20.36 5.29
N ALA A 264 -4.57 -20.71 4.31
CA ALA A 264 -4.34 -22.11 3.92
C ALA A 264 -3.69 -22.94 5.04
N ARG A 265 -2.97 -22.29 5.97
CA ARG A 265 -2.34 -22.97 7.13
C ARG A 265 -3.21 -22.97 8.38
N GLN A 266 -4.33 -22.24 8.36
CA GLN A 266 -5.27 -22.21 9.48
C GLN A 266 -6.31 -23.32 9.34
N THR A 267 -6.75 -23.88 10.46
CA THR A 267 -7.96 -24.72 10.50
C THR A 267 -9.18 -23.80 10.57
N LEU A 268 -9.78 -23.53 9.41
CA LEU A 268 -10.95 -22.66 9.31
C LEU A 268 -12.25 -23.44 9.57
N SER A 269 -13.16 -22.87 10.36
CA SER A 269 -14.51 -23.40 10.52
C SER A 269 -15.31 -23.33 9.21
N SER A 270 -16.43 -24.05 9.11
CA SER A 270 -17.31 -23.94 7.94
C SER A 270 -17.85 -22.51 7.75
N SER A 271 -18.05 -21.77 8.85
CA SER A 271 -18.43 -20.36 8.82
C SER A 271 -17.33 -19.49 8.18
N ASP A 272 -16.08 -19.67 8.63
CA ASP A 272 -14.91 -18.95 8.11
C ASP A 272 -14.65 -19.22 6.64
N GLN A 273 -14.81 -20.48 6.22
CA GLN A 273 -14.69 -20.85 4.81
C GLN A 273 -15.74 -20.15 3.94
N ALA A 274 -16.97 -20.01 4.45
CA ALA A 274 -18.03 -19.26 3.76
C ALA A 274 -17.74 -17.75 3.70
N ILE A 275 -17.18 -17.17 4.76
CA ILE A 275 -16.73 -15.76 4.76
C ILE A 275 -15.61 -15.59 3.73
N LEU A 276 -14.60 -16.47 3.73
CA LEU A 276 -13.49 -16.41 2.79
C LEU A 276 -13.95 -16.57 1.33
N ALA A 277 -14.93 -17.43 1.07
CA ALA A 277 -15.56 -17.56 -0.26
C ALA A 277 -16.27 -16.27 -0.68
N THR A 278 -16.99 -15.63 0.26
CA THR A 278 -17.62 -14.33 0.03
C THR A 278 -16.59 -13.25 -0.29
N VAL A 279 -15.48 -13.18 0.47
CA VAL A 279 -14.36 -12.27 0.19
C VAL A 279 -13.82 -12.48 -1.22
N LYS A 280 -13.56 -13.72 -1.63
CA LYS A 280 -13.06 -14.02 -2.99
C LYS A 280 -14.02 -13.54 -4.07
N SER A 281 -15.33 -13.67 -3.85
CA SER A 281 -16.36 -13.13 -4.77
C SER A 281 -16.33 -11.60 -4.84
N LEU A 282 -16.18 -10.91 -3.70
CA LEU A 282 -16.03 -9.45 -3.67
C LEU A 282 -14.74 -8.98 -4.36
N GLN A 283 -13.63 -9.68 -4.16
CA GLN A 283 -12.34 -9.40 -4.81
C GLN A 283 -12.45 -9.54 -6.34
N ALA A 284 -13.18 -10.56 -6.83
CA ALA A 284 -13.47 -10.69 -8.27
C ALA A 284 -14.29 -9.49 -8.82
N THR A 285 -15.14 -8.88 -8.00
CA THR A 285 -15.83 -7.62 -8.36
C THR A 285 -14.86 -6.44 -8.38
N GLN A 286 -13.97 -6.33 -7.39
CA GLN A 286 -12.91 -5.30 -7.39
C GLN A 286 -12.00 -5.40 -8.62
N ASP A 287 -11.71 -6.61 -9.10
CA ASP A 287 -10.97 -6.84 -10.35
C ASP A 287 -11.64 -6.17 -11.57
N LYS A 288 -12.96 -6.27 -11.67
CA LYS A 288 -13.74 -5.59 -12.72
C LYS A 288 -13.67 -4.07 -12.56
N LEU A 289 -13.83 -3.57 -11.33
CA LEU A 289 -13.79 -2.13 -11.05
C LEU A 289 -12.42 -1.51 -11.34
N PHE A 290 -11.33 -2.25 -11.12
CA PHE A 290 -10.00 -1.77 -11.46
C PHE A 290 -9.83 -1.48 -12.95
N GLN A 291 -10.54 -2.21 -13.83
CA GLN A 291 -10.55 -1.93 -15.27
C GLN A 291 -11.19 -0.57 -15.58
N LEU A 292 -12.22 -0.15 -14.82
CA LEU A 292 -12.81 1.20 -14.99
C LEU A 292 -11.81 2.32 -14.71
N MET A 293 -10.91 2.11 -13.75
CA MET A 293 -9.90 3.09 -13.39
C MET A 293 -8.72 3.10 -14.36
N THR A 294 -8.51 2.01 -15.11
CA THR A 294 -7.31 1.78 -15.95
C THR A 294 -7.57 1.69 -17.44
N VAL A 295 -8.82 1.76 -17.90
CA VAL A 295 -9.21 1.71 -19.33
C VAL A 295 -10.13 2.88 -19.67
N LEU A 296 -9.67 3.79 -20.56
CA LEU A 296 -10.33 5.07 -20.87
C LEU A 296 -11.81 4.96 -21.29
N LYS A 297 -12.16 3.93 -22.06
CA LYS A 297 -13.49 3.75 -22.65
C LYS A 297 -14.30 2.64 -21.97
N HIS A 298 -13.83 2.12 -20.84
CA HIS A 298 -14.56 1.08 -20.13
C HIS A 298 -15.71 1.73 -19.34
N THR A 299 -16.91 1.18 -19.49
CA THR A 299 -18.13 1.66 -18.82
C THR A 299 -18.92 0.47 -18.31
N LEU A 300 -19.48 0.57 -17.11
CA LEU A 300 -20.42 -0.42 -16.60
C LEU A 300 -21.87 0.07 -16.79
N PRO A 301 -22.81 -0.82 -17.15
CA PRO A 301 -24.23 -0.51 -17.16
C PRO A 301 -24.71 -0.07 -15.77
N ARG A 302 -25.63 0.91 -15.71
CA ARG A 302 -26.19 1.42 -14.44
C ARG A 302 -26.85 0.31 -13.60
N VAL A 303 -27.47 -0.67 -14.25
CA VAL A 303 -28.05 -1.84 -13.58
C VAL A 303 -26.97 -2.65 -12.86
N GLU A 304 -25.82 -2.89 -13.51
CA GLU A 304 -24.71 -3.62 -12.91
C GLU A 304 -24.12 -2.86 -11.72
N ILE A 305 -23.93 -1.54 -11.85
CA ILE A 305 -23.47 -0.66 -10.77
C ILE A 305 -24.42 -0.76 -9.56
N ASN A 306 -25.73 -0.64 -9.78
CA ASN A 306 -26.72 -0.71 -8.70
C ASN A 306 -26.73 -2.08 -8.00
N VAL A 307 -26.56 -3.17 -8.76
CA VAL A 307 -26.46 -4.53 -8.20
C VAL A 307 -25.21 -4.67 -7.34
N MET A 308 -24.05 -4.25 -7.84
CA MET A 308 -22.79 -4.27 -7.08
C MET A 308 -22.89 -3.44 -5.80
N LEU A 309 -23.48 -2.24 -5.90
CA LEU A 309 -23.62 -1.33 -4.76
C LEU A 309 -24.50 -1.91 -3.67
N LYS A 310 -25.70 -2.38 -4.03
CA LYS A 310 -26.64 -2.99 -3.09
C LYS A 310 -26.04 -4.20 -2.40
N GLN A 311 -25.33 -5.05 -3.16
CA GLN A 311 -24.67 -6.23 -2.61
C GLN A 311 -23.51 -5.85 -1.67
N ALA A 312 -22.67 -4.89 -2.08
CA ALA A 312 -21.54 -4.43 -1.28
C ALA A 312 -22.00 -3.80 0.04
N ASP A 313 -23.01 -2.93 0.01
CA ASP A 313 -23.52 -2.27 1.21
C ASP A 313 -24.12 -3.28 2.18
N HIS A 314 -24.98 -4.18 1.69
CA HIS A 314 -25.58 -5.22 2.52
C HIS A 314 -24.52 -6.13 3.16
N ILE A 315 -23.49 -6.54 2.40
CA ILE A 315 -22.42 -7.38 2.92
C ILE A 315 -21.56 -6.64 3.95
N ALA A 316 -21.28 -5.35 3.71
CA ALA A 316 -20.53 -4.52 4.65
C ALA A 316 -21.29 -4.32 5.96
N GLU A 317 -22.59 -4.00 5.90
CA GLU A 317 -23.46 -3.86 7.07
C GLU A 317 -23.50 -5.16 7.88
N LYS A 318 -23.76 -6.29 7.23
CA LYS A 318 -23.79 -7.59 7.90
C LYS A 318 -22.44 -7.94 8.54
N ALA A 319 -21.33 -7.64 7.86
CA ALA A 319 -20.00 -7.87 8.43
C ALA A 319 -19.75 -7.01 9.69
N LEU A 320 -20.22 -5.75 9.70
CA LEU A 320 -20.15 -4.89 10.90
C LEU A 320 -21.03 -5.42 12.03
N GLU A 321 -22.25 -5.85 11.74
CA GLU A 321 -23.15 -6.47 12.73
C GLU A 321 -22.49 -7.70 13.36
N GLU A 322 -21.92 -8.58 12.54
CA GLU A 322 -21.17 -9.76 13.00
C GLU A 322 -19.94 -9.34 13.83
N LEU A 323 -19.16 -8.33 13.40
CA LEU A 323 -18.01 -7.80 14.14
C LEU A 323 -18.39 -7.19 15.50
N SER A 324 -19.61 -6.69 15.65
CA SER A 324 -20.11 -6.10 16.89
C SER A 324 -20.46 -7.12 17.97
N GLN A 325 -20.54 -8.40 17.60
CA GLN A 325 -20.78 -9.48 18.54
C GLN A 325 -19.52 -9.72 19.39
N GLN A 326 -19.68 -9.81 20.70
CA GLN A 326 -18.55 -10.06 21.61
C GLN A 326 -18.05 -11.50 21.50
N SER A 327 -16.74 -11.70 21.72
CA SER A 327 -16.06 -13.00 21.76
C SER A 327 -16.05 -13.76 20.43
N MET A 328 -15.13 -13.39 19.54
CA MET A 328 -14.75 -14.17 18.35
C MET A 328 -13.26 -14.51 18.38
N ASP A 329 -12.88 -15.59 17.70
CA ASP A 329 -11.47 -15.90 17.50
C ASP A 329 -10.85 -14.95 16.46
N GLN A 330 -9.51 -14.86 16.51
CA GLN A 330 -8.76 -13.92 15.68
C GLN A 330 -8.92 -14.16 14.18
N ASN A 331 -9.07 -15.41 13.73
CA ASN A 331 -9.19 -15.71 12.30
C ASN A 331 -10.58 -15.31 11.79
N HIS A 332 -11.63 -15.58 12.56
CA HIS A 332 -12.98 -15.14 12.25
C HIS A 332 -13.06 -13.61 12.13
N GLU A 333 -12.50 -12.90 13.11
CA GLU A 333 -12.43 -11.45 13.12
C GLU A 333 -11.70 -10.88 11.89
N MET A 334 -10.55 -11.46 11.54
CA MET A 334 -9.78 -11.03 10.38
C MET A 334 -10.56 -11.25 9.08
N LEU A 335 -11.27 -12.38 8.97
CA LEU A 335 -12.09 -12.68 7.80
C LEU A 335 -13.29 -11.73 7.68
N LEU A 336 -13.96 -11.40 8.78
CA LEU A 336 -15.02 -10.40 8.80
C LEU A 336 -14.50 -9.00 8.47
N THR A 337 -13.33 -8.63 8.99
CA THR A 337 -12.66 -7.36 8.69
C THR A 337 -12.30 -7.26 7.20
N LEU A 338 -11.76 -8.34 6.63
CA LEU A 338 -11.47 -8.44 5.21
C LEU A 338 -12.74 -8.36 4.36
N LYS A 339 -13.81 -9.05 4.76
CA LYS A 339 -15.13 -8.99 4.11
C LYS A 339 -15.68 -7.57 4.12
N TYR A 340 -15.63 -6.90 5.26
CA TYR A 340 -16.06 -5.51 5.42
C TYR A 340 -15.30 -4.58 4.48
N PHE A 341 -13.96 -4.54 4.56
CA PHE A 341 -13.17 -3.59 3.77
C PHE A 341 -13.14 -3.92 2.27
N THR A 342 -13.27 -5.19 1.90
CA THR A 342 -13.40 -5.54 0.47
C THR A 342 -14.75 -5.06 -0.09
N ALA A 343 -15.82 -5.20 0.69
CA ALA A 343 -17.14 -4.71 0.31
C ALA A 343 -17.19 -3.17 0.23
N THR A 344 -16.70 -2.46 1.25
CA THR A 344 -16.65 -0.98 1.22
C THR A 344 -15.73 -0.48 0.11
N GLY A 345 -14.64 -1.18 -0.19
CA GLY A 345 -13.73 -0.88 -1.29
C GLY A 345 -14.41 -0.90 -2.66
N ILE A 346 -15.44 -1.72 -2.88
CA ILE A 346 -16.26 -1.70 -4.10
C ILE A 346 -16.97 -0.36 -4.25
N ARG A 347 -17.70 0.07 -3.21
CA ARG A 347 -18.39 1.38 -3.20
C ARG A 347 -17.40 2.51 -3.42
N LYS A 348 -16.29 2.55 -2.68
CA LYS A 348 -15.31 3.64 -2.81
C LYS A 348 -14.68 3.68 -4.21
N SER A 349 -14.46 2.52 -4.84
CA SER A 349 -13.98 2.47 -6.23
C SER A 349 -14.99 3.06 -7.21
N LEU A 350 -16.30 2.84 -7.00
CA LEU A 350 -17.35 3.44 -7.83
C LEU A 350 -17.46 4.96 -7.62
N GLU A 351 -17.30 5.43 -6.38
CA GLU A 351 -17.27 6.87 -6.02
C GLU A 351 -16.06 7.57 -6.67
N LEU A 352 -14.86 7.00 -6.52
CA LEU A 352 -13.63 7.54 -7.11
C LEU A 352 -13.63 7.50 -8.65
N ALA A 353 -14.37 6.57 -9.25
CA ALA A 353 -14.64 6.52 -10.68
C ALA A 353 -15.70 7.52 -11.16
N ALA A 354 -16.29 8.31 -10.25
CA ALA A 354 -17.39 9.25 -10.51
C ALA A 354 -18.64 8.58 -11.13
N LEU A 355 -18.90 7.32 -10.77
CA LEU A 355 -20.07 6.57 -11.25
C LEU A 355 -21.28 6.68 -10.31
N ILE A 356 -21.03 7.03 -9.06
CA ILE A 356 -22.03 7.32 -8.03
C ILE A 356 -21.59 8.53 -7.20
N LEU A 357 -22.51 9.12 -6.46
CA LEU A 357 -22.19 10.21 -5.54
C LEU A 357 -21.30 9.70 -4.39
N PRO A 358 -20.24 10.44 -4.02
CA PRO A 358 -19.46 10.16 -2.82
C PRO A 358 -20.36 10.14 -1.58
N THR A 359 -20.10 9.19 -0.68
CA THR A 359 -20.75 9.14 0.64
C THR A 359 -19.88 9.71 1.75
N GLU A 360 -18.65 10.08 1.41
CA GLU A 360 -17.63 10.70 2.27
C GLU A 360 -16.87 11.68 1.39
N ASP A 361 -16.52 12.85 1.92
CA ASP A 361 -15.60 13.78 1.26
C ASP A 361 -14.20 13.13 1.11
N LEU A 362 -13.43 13.59 0.13
CA LEU A 362 -12.13 12.99 -0.24
C LEU A 362 -10.95 13.56 0.55
#